data_AF-A0A4X2MED4-F1
#
_entry.id   AF-A0A4X2MED4-F1
#
_cell.length_a   1.000
_cell.length_b   1.000
_cell.length_c   1.000
_cell.angle_alpha   90.00
_cell.angle_beta   90.00
_cell.angle_gamma   90.00
#
_symmetry.space_group_name_H-M   'P 1'
#
loop_
_entity.id
_entity.type
_entity.pdbx_description
1 polymer ?
#
loop_
_entity_poly.entity_id
_entity_poly.type
_entity_poly.pdbx_seq_one_letter_code
_entity_poly.pdbx_strand_id
1 'polypeptide(L)'
;MSQSPKQLVPGFLPSNGKVPGQQHLGSLAGLAPVKQEKVEGPRASGMEKGHSEEEPVKKRGWPKGKKRKKVLPNGPKAPVTGYVRFLNERREQIRTLHPDLPFPEITKMLGAEWSKLQPTDKQRYLDEAEREKQQYMKELREYQQSEAYKMCAEKLQEKKAKKEDPGASAMNTLLNGHKGGDFDGFSTFDVPIFTEEFLDQNKAREAELRRLRKMNVAFEEQNAVLQRHTQSMSSARERLEQEVAREERRTLALQQQLRAVRQALTASFASLPVPGTGETPTLSTLDFYMAKLHGAIERDPLQHEKLIVRIKEILSQIASEHL
;
A
#
# COMPACT_ATOMS: atom_id res chain seq x y z
N MET A 1 38.15 -2.91 65.14
CA MET A 1 38.74 -4.03 64.37
C MET A 1 37.85 -4.25 63.17
N SER A 2 38.26 -4.29 61.91
CA SER A 2 39.54 -4.03 61.26
C SER A 2 39.23 -3.79 59.78
N GLN A 3 39.89 -2.77 59.24
CA GLN A 3 40.52 -2.66 57.91
C GLN A 3 39.80 -3.10 56.62
N SER A 4 39.69 -2.10 55.75
CA SER A 4 39.43 -1.96 54.30
C SER A 4 40.36 -2.77 53.36
N PRO A 5 40.47 -2.51 52.03
CA PRO A 5 39.48 -2.44 50.93
C PRO A 5 39.96 -3.13 49.61
N LYS A 6 39.12 -3.17 48.56
CA LYS A 6 39.51 -3.09 47.13
C LYS A 6 38.44 -2.25 46.42
N GLN A 7 38.64 -0.98 46.04
CA GLN A 7 39.34 -0.43 44.85
C GLN A 7 38.99 -1.22 43.56
N LEU A 8 38.51 -0.65 42.44
CA LEU A 8 38.81 0.63 41.81
C LEU A 8 37.67 1.04 40.82
N VAL A 9 37.46 2.34 40.70
CA VAL A 9 36.56 3.15 39.83
C VAL A 9 37.18 3.40 38.43
N PRO A 10 36.76 4.38 37.59
CA PRO A 10 35.52 4.51 36.79
C PRO A 10 35.82 4.82 35.28
N GLY A 11 34.85 4.71 34.38
CA GLY A 11 35.02 5.00 32.94
C GLY A 11 33.99 5.98 32.38
N PHE A 12 34.48 7.14 31.97
CA PHE A 12 33.81 8.31 31.37
C PHE A 12 33.12 8.04 30.00
N LEU A 13 32.01 8.75 29.74
CA LEU A 13 31.50 9.15 28.40
C LEU A 13 32.45 10.19 27.75
N PRO A 14 32.43 10.54 26.43
CA PRO A 14 31.25 10.59 25.52
C PRO A 14 31.53 10.27 24.02
N SER A 15 30.46 10.22 23.18
CA SER A 15 30.36 10.98 21.91
C SER A 15 29.23 10.47 21.00
N ASN A 16 28.42 11.43 20.53
CA ASN A 16 27.34 11.34 19.56
C ASN A 16 27.72 10.70 18.22
N GLY A 17 26.73 10.07 17.57
CA GLY A 17 26.80 9.64 16.16
C GLY A 17 25.47 9.09 15.61
N LYS A 18 24.62 10.02 15.14
CA LYS A 18 23.44 9.86 14.26
C LYS A 18 23.83 9.00 13.03
N VAL A 19 23.07 8.04 12.48
CA VAL A 19 21.83 8.11 11.65
C VAL A 19 21.34 6.67 11.33
N PRO A 20 20.03 6.42 11.08
CA PRO A 20 19.52 5.14 10.56
C PRO A 20 19.16 5.22 9.06
N GLY A 21 19.57 4.23 8.26
CA GLY A 21 19.10 3.99 6.87
C GLY A 21 18.71 2.52 6.71
N GLN A 22 17.41 2.21 6.54
CA GLN A 22 16.67 2.08 5.27
C GLN A 22 17.02 0.75 4.55
N GLN A 23 16.35 -0.36 4.84
CA GLN A 23 15.01 -0.79 4.37
C GLN A 23 14.83 -0.77 2.84
N HIS A 24 15.03 -1.97 2.27
CA HIS A 24 14.23 -2.66 1.26
C HIS A 24 13.55 -1.83 0.16
N LEU A 25 14.11 -1.98 -1.03
CA LEU A 25 13.51 -1.63 -2.32
C LEU A 25 12.44 -2.67 -2.68
N GLY A 26 11.18 -2.22 -2.74
CA GLY A 26 10.07 -2.93 -3.39
C GLY A 26 9.51 -2.04 -4.49
N SER A 27 10.04 -2.23 -5.71
CA SER A 27 9.52 -1.63 -6.94
C SER A 27 8.44 -2.54 -7.52
N LEU A 28 7.24 -2.01 -7.76
CA LEU A 28 6.33 -2.59 -8.74
C LEU A 28 5.62 -1.47 -9.49
N ALA A 29 6.15 -1.18 -10.68
CA ALA A 29 5.51 -0.40 -11.72
C ALA A 29 4.24 -1.11 -12.20
N GLY A 30 3.14 -0.38 -12.28
CA GLY A 30 1.90 -0.84 -12.89
C GLY A 30 2.01 -0.83 -14.41
N LEU A 31 1.78 -1.99 -15.02
CA LEU A 31 1.50 -2.11 -16.45
C LEU A 31 0.02 -1.79 -16.69
N ALA A 32 -0.22 -0.78 -17.52
CA ALA A 32 -1.55 -0.39 -18.01
C ALA A 32 -1.99 -1.32 -19.17
N PRO A 33 -3.29 -1.62 -19.33
CA PRO A 33 -3.80 -2.13 -20.58
C PRO A 33 -4.29 -1.00 -21.50
N VAL A 34 -3.76 -1.09 -22.71
CA VAL A 34 -4.01 -0.31 -23.93
C VAL A 34 -5.47 -0.44 -24.40
N LYS A 35 -6.07 0.69 -24.81
CA LYS A 35 -7.29 0.76 -25.61
C LYS A 35 -6.96 0.38 -27.05
N GLN A 36 -7.77 -0.49 -27.67
CA GLN A 36 -7.71 -0.76 -29.11
C GLN A 36 -9.02 -0.38 -29.81
N GLU A 37 -8.85 -0.03 -31.07
CA GLU A 37 -9.68 0.81 -31.93
C GLU A 37 -10.93 0.17 -32.55
N LYS A 38 -11.76 1.11 -32.99
CA LYS A 38 -12.92 1.09 -33.90
C LYS A 38 -12.53 0.60 -35.31
N VAL A 39 -13.43 -0.14 -35.97
CA VAL A 39 -13.50 -0.30 -37.43
C VAL A 39 -14.94 -0.08 -37.91
N GLU A 40 -15.08 0.53 -39.09
CA GLU A 40 -16.28 1.17 -39.66
C GLU A 40 -17.09 0.31 -40.67
N GLY A 41 -18.42 0.50 -40.66
CA GLY A 41 -19.31 0.63 -41.84
C GLY A 41 -19.96 -0.63 -42.47
N PRO A 42 -21.05 -0.52 -43.29
CA PRO A 42 -21.67 0.68 -43.87
C PRO A 42 -23.21 0.79 -43.76
N ARG A 43 -23.74 1.85 -44.38
CA ARG A 43 -25.08 2.47 -44.40
C ARG A 43 -26.01 1.84 -45.46
N ALA A 44 -27.31 1.71 -45.20
CA ALA A 44 -28.36 1.65 -46.24
C ALA A 44 -29.73 2.08 -45.70
N SER A 45 -30.56 2.59 -46.62
CA SER A 45 -31.73 3.47 -46.50
C SER A 45 -33.07 2.74 -46.34
N GLY A 46 -34.11 3.40 -45.79
CA GLY A 46 -35.51 2.95 -45.89
C GLY A 46 -36.50 3.80 -45.10
N MET A 47 -37.44 4.43 -45.81
CA MET A 47 -38.45 5.42 -45.40
C MET A 47 -39.70 4.80 -44.73
N GLU A 48 -40.37 5.49 -43.81
CA GLU A 48 -41.86 5.68 -43.78
C GLU A 48 -42.33 6.51 -42.57
N LYS A 49 -43.45 7.24 -42.78
CA LYS A 49 -44.02 8.32 -41.98
C LYS A 49 -44.89 7.85 -40.80
N GLY A 50 -45.07 8.72 -39.79
CA GLY A 50 -46.18 8.65 -38.83
C GLY A 50 -46.19 9.85 -37.86
N HIS A 51 -47.29 10.58 -37.82
CA HIS A 51 -47.49 11.90 -37.21
C HIS A 51 -48.07 11.81 -35.77
N SER A 52 -47.93 12.92 -35.03
CA SER A 52 -48.68 13.37 -33.82
C SER A 52 -48.56 12.56 -32.53
N GLU A 53 -48.04 13.17 -31.45
CA GLU A 53 -48.80 14.00 -30.50
C GLU A 53 -47.83 14.63 -29.48
N GLU A 54 -47.94 15.95 -29.28
CA GLU A 54 -47.29 16.69 -28.19
C GLU A 54 -48.07 16.47 -26.89
N GLU A 55 -47.38 16.09 -25.81
CA GLU A 55 -47.84 16.28 -24.42
C GLU A 55 -46.61 16.50 -23.50
N PRO A 56 -46.75 17.23 -22.38
CA PRO A 56 -45.79 18.20 -21.90
C PRO A 56 -44.63 17.58 -21.11
N VAL A 57 -43.44 18.12 -21.34
CA VAL A 57 -42.21 17.81 -20.60
C VAL A 57 -42.38 18.24 -19.14
N LYS A 58 -42.79 17.29 -18.30
CA LYS A 58 -42.74 17.42 -16.83
C LYS A 58 -41.28 17.70 -16.45
N LYS A 59 -41.03 18.91 -15.95
CA LYS A 59 -39.76 19.36 -15.36
C LYS A 59 -39.34 18.36 -14.29
N ARG A 60 -38.47 17.40 -14.66
CA ARG A 60 -37.78 16.52 -13.72
C ARG A 60 -36.95 17.41 -12.79
N GLY A 61 -37.44 17.56 -11.56
CA GLY A 61 -36.70 18.20 -10.48
C GLY A 61 -35.32 17.57 -10.37
N TRP A 62 -34.29 18.41 -10.33
CA TRP A 62 -32.92 17.98 -10.09
C TRP A 62 -32.85 17.12 -8.81
N PRO A 63 -32.23 15.93 -8.84
CA PRO A 63 -32.03 15.15 -7.63
C PRO A 63 -31.21 15.97 -6.64
N LYS A 64 -31.78 16.30 -5.49
CA LYS A 64 -31.06 16.95 -4.38
C LYS A 64 -29.79 16.14 -4.11
N GLY A 65 -28.65 16.76 -4.40
CA GLY A 65 -27.34 16.12 -4.35
C GLY A 65 -27.11 15.44 -3.00
N LYS A 66 -26.39 14.31 -3.02
CA LYS A 66 -25.91 13.60 -1.83
C LYS A 66 -25.42 14.64 -0.81
N LYS A 67 -26.08 14.68 0.36
CA LYS A 67 -25.70 15.51 1.50
C LYS A 67 -24.20 15.31 1.72
N ARG A 68 -23.40 16.36 1.53
CA ARG A 68 -21.94 16.32 1.76
C ARG A 68 -21.73 15.71 3.15
N LYS A 69 -20.85 14.70 3.27
CA LYS A 69 -20.47 14.13 4.56
C LYS A 69 -20.14 15.30 5.49
N LYS A 70 -20.74 15.32 6.68
CA LYS A 70 -20.52 16.39 7.67
C LYS A 70 -19.01 16.53 7.83
N VAL A 71 -18.50 17.72 7.52
CA VAL A 71 -17.11 18.10 7.76
C VAL A 71 -16.88 17.82 9.25
N LEU A 72 -15.90 16.97 9.53
CA LEU A 72 -15.48 16.71 10.90
C LEU A 72 -15.12 18.09 11.50
N PRO A 73 -15.59 18.44 12.71
CA PRO A 73 -15.52 19.80 13.21
C PRO A 73 -14.14 20.48 13.14
N ASN A 74 -13.04 19.74 13.03
CA ASN A 74 -11.67 20.25 12.89
C ASN A 74 -10.82 19.48 11.85
N GLY A 75 -11.45 18.83 10.87
CA GLY A 75 -10.71 18.07 9.84
C GLY A 75 -10.15 18.96 8.72
N PRO A 76 -9.08 18.53 8.01
CA PRO A 76 -8.62 19.24 6.82
C PRO A 76 -9.77 19.42 5.82
N LYS A 77 -9.77 20.51 5.06
CA LYS A 77 -10.83 20.81 4.09
C LYS A 77 -10.51 20.16 2.75
N ALA A 78 -11.51 19.50 2.15
CA ALA A 78 -11.32 18.85 0.86
C ALA A 78 -10.90 19.87 -0.22
N PRO A 79 -9.85 19.58 -1.02
CA PRO A 79 -9.38 20.47 -2.06
C PRO A 79 -10.39 20.56 -3.19
N VAL A 80 -10.33 21.68 -3.92
CA VAL A 80 -11.18 21.91 -5.09
C VAL A 80 -10.62 21.18 -6.31
N THR A 81 -11.49 20.75 -7.22
CA THR A 81 -11.07 20.11 -8.48
C THR A 81 -10.37 21.12 -9.39
N GLY A 82 -9.57 20.65 -10.36
CA GLY A 82 -8.84 21.55 -11.28
C GLY A 82 -9.75 22.52 -12.03
N TYR A 83 -10.93 22.07 -12.45
CA TYR A 83 -11.96 22.93 -13.04
C TYR A 83 -12.43 24.02 -12.06
N VAL A 84 -12.73 23.65 -10.81
CA VAL A 84 -13.20 24.62 -9.80
C VAL A 84 -12.09 25.59 -9.39
N ARG A 85 -10.82 25.15 -9.39
CA ARG A 85 -9.65 26.02 -9.21
C ARG A 85 -9.62 27.11 -10.28
N PHE A 86 -9.67 26.71 -11.55
CA PHE A 86 -9.73 27.62 -12.68
C PHE A 86 -10.90 28.60 -12.58
N LEU A 87 -12.10 28.09 -12.27
CA LEU A 87 -13.29 28.93 -12.08
C LEU A 87 -13.09 29.95 -10.96
N ASN A 88 -12.50 29.58 -9.83
CA ASN A 88 -12.32 30.49 -8.70
C ASN A 88 -11.33 31.62 -9.04
N GLU A 89 -10.19 31.26 -9.63
CA GLU A 89 -9.15 32.23 -10.03
C GLU A 89 -9.68 33.21 -11.08
N ARG A 90 -10.33 32.71 -12.13
CA ARG A 90 -10.87 33.56 -13.19
C ARG A 90 -12.11 34.34 -12.75
N ARG A 91 -12.96 33.77 -11.89
CA ARG A 91 -14.12 34.49 -11.35
C ARG A 91 -13.70 35.74 -10.58
N GLU A 92 -12.62 35.67 -9.83
CA GLU A 92 -12.09 36.84 -9.12
C GLU A 92 -11.65 37.93 -10.11
N GLN A 93 -10.96 37.56 -11.19
CA GLN A 93 -10.55 38.47 -12.25
C GLN A 93 -11.74 39.09 -13.02
N ILE A 94 -12.77 38.31 -13.32
CA ILE A 94 -13.96 38.84 -14.02
C ILE A 94 -14.79 39.73 -13.08
N ARG A 95 -14.85 39.41 -11.78
CA ARG A 95 -15.58 40.22 -10.80
C ARG A 95 -14.92 41.58 -10.57
N THR A 96 -13.60 41.69 -10.68
CA THR A 96 -12.91 42.98 -10.59
C THR A 96 -13.07 43.82 -11.85
N LEU A 97 -13.10 43.20 -13.03
CA LEU A 97 -13.31 43.89 -14.31
C LEU A 97 -14.77 44.27 -14.58
N HIS A 98 -15.71 43.44 -14.13
CA HIS A 98 -17.14 43.60 -14.36
C HIS A 98 -17.94 43.36 -13.06
N PRO A 99 -17.94 44.34 -12.14
CA PRO A 99 -18.63 44.21 -10.85
C PRO A 99 -20.17 44.12 -10.99
N ASP A 100 -20.72 44.61 -12.11
CA ASP A 100 -22.16 44.65 -12.36
C ASP A 100 -22.73 43.32 -12.90
N LEU A 101 -21.87 42.37 -13.28
CA LEU A 101 -22.32 41.10 -13.84
C LEU A 101 -22.77 40.12 -12.74
N PRO A 102 -23.95 39.49 -12.89
CA PRO A 102 -24.44 38.55 -11.91
C PRO A 102 -23.66 37.23 -11.96
N PHE A 103 -23.47 36.62 -10.79
CA PHE A 103 -22.70 35.38 -10.60
C PHE A 103 -23.01 34.23 -11.59
N PRO A 104 -24.28 33.95 -11.97
CA PRO A 104 -24.60 32.91 -12.94
C PRO A 104 -24.00 33.17 -14.33
N GLU A 105 -23.99 34.43 -14.79
CA GLU A 105 -23.48 34.81 -16.11
C GLU A 105 -21.95 34.69 -16.15
N ILE A 106 -21.27 35.13 -15.09
CA ILE A 106 -19.81 34.94 -14.94
C ILE A 106 -19.47 33.44 -14.98
N THR A 107 -20.21 32.61 -14.25
CA THR A 107 -19.94 31.17 -14.21
C THR A 107 -20.19 30.49 -15.56
N LYS A 108 -21.19 30.94 -16.32
CA LYS A 108 -21.49 30.45 -17.68
C LYS A 108 -20.37 30.79 -18.67
N MET A 109 -19.87 32.04 -18.64
CA MET A 109 -18.74 32.49 -19.45
C MET A 109 -17.48 31.66 -19.16
N LEU A 110 -17.15 31.45 -17.88
CA LEU A 110 -15.97 30.69 -17.47
C LEU A 110 -16.06 29.21 -17.82
N GLY A 111 -17.26 28.62 -17.81
CA GLY A 111 -17.47 27.25 -18.29
C GLY A 111 -17.16 27.10 -19.78
N ALA A 112 -17.52 28.11 -20.58
CA ALA A 112 -17.17 28.16 -22.00
C ALA A 112 -15.66 28.38 -22.21
N GLU A 113 -15.03 29.25 -21.40
CA GLU A 113 -13.57 29.47 -21.43
C GLU A 113 -12.79 28.20 -21.10
N TRP A 114 -13.19 27.45 -20.07
CA TRP A 114 -12.57 26.16 -19.73
C TRP A 114 -12.66 25.12 -20.85
N SER A 115 -13.74 25.15 -21.63
CA SER A 115 -13.95 24.23 -22.75
C SER A 115 -13.09 24.60 -23.96
N LYS A 116 -12.72 25.88 -24.10
CA LYS A 116 -11.86 26.42 -25.15
C LYS A 116 -10.37 26.53 -24.74
N LEU A 117 -10.06 26.27 -23.48
CA LEU A 117 -8.71 26.36 -22.93
C LEU A 117 -7.77 25.33 -23.59
N GLN A 118 -6.52 25.71 -23.80
CA GLN A 118 -5.51 24.82 -24.36
C GLN A 118 -5.33 23.58 -23.46
N PRO A 119 -5.08 22.39 -24.04
CA PRO A 119 -4.86 21.17 -23.27
C PRO A 119 -3.72 21.30 -22.25
N THR A 120 -2.67 22.04 -22.58
CA THR A 120 -1.52 22.30 -21.71
C THR A 120 -1.90 23.08 -20.45
N ASP A 121 -2.64 24.16 -20.60
CA ASP A 121 -3.09 25.00 -19.48
C ASP A 121 -4.12 24.27 -18.63
N LYS A 122 -5.02 23.52 -19.29
CA LYS A 122 -6.00 22.66 -18.62
C LYS A 122 -5.31 21.59 -17.77
N GLN A 123 -4.25 20.97 -18.31
CA GLN A 123 -3.47 19.96 -17.61
C GLN A 123 -2.79 20.54 -16.37
N ARG A 124 -2.22 21.75 -16.46
CA ARG A 124 -1.63 22.44 -15.29
C ARG A 124 -2.59 22.53 -14.12
N TYR A 125 -3.86 22.91 -14.35
CA TYR A 125 -4.87 23.00 -13.29
C TYR A 125 -5.28 21.62 -12.74
N LEU A 126 -5.27 20.58 -13.58
CA LEU A 126 -5.58 19.22 -13.17
C LEU A 126 -4.46 18.63 -12.31
N ASP A 127 -3.20 18.82 -12.71
CA ASP A 127 -2.02 18.36 -11.99
C ASP A 127 -1.92 19.04 -10.61
N GLU A 128 -2.15 20.35 -10.55
CA GLU A 128 -2.17 21.11 -9.31
C GLU A 128 -3.27 20.63 -8.34
N ALA A 129 -4.45 20.32 -8.88
CA ALA A 129 -5.55 19.77 -8.09
C ALA A 129 -5.26 18.33 -7.62
N GLU A 130 -4.57 17.52 -8.42
CA GLU A 130 -4.17 16.17 -8.00
C GLU A 130 -3.08 16.23 -6.91
N ARG A 131 -2.13 17.16 -7.01
CA ARG A 131 -1.12 17.41 -5.97
C ARG A 131 -1.76 17.79 -4.64
N GLU A 132 -2.70 18.73 -4.64
CA GLU A 132 -3.43 19.10 -3.42
C GLU A 132 -4.32 17.98 -2.89
N LYS A 133 -4.92 17.17 -3.78
CA LYS A 133 -5.67 15.97 -3.39
C LYS A 133 -4.78 14.96 -2.67
N GLN A 134 -3.56 14.72 -3.15
CA GLN A 134 -2.59 13.85 -2.48
C GLN A 134 -2.18 14.40 -1.12
N GLN A 135 -1.91 15.70 -1.04
CA GLN A 135 -1.59 16.36 0.23
C GLN A 135 -2.74 16.26 1.24
N TYR A 136 -3.97 16.57 0.82
CA TYR A 136 -5.17 16.41 1.63
C TYR A 136 -5.36 14.97 2.12
N MET A 137 -5.11 13.97 1.27
CA MET A 137 -5.22 12.56 1.68
C MET A 137 -4.19 12.20 2.75
N LYS A 138 -2.97 12.77 2.68
CA LYS A 138 -1.94 12.59 3.70
C LYS A 138 -2.34 13.27 5.01
N GLU A 139 -2.72 14.54 4.97
CA GLU A 139 -3.19 15.30 6.14
C GLU A 139 -4.43 14.66 6.79
N LEU A 140 -5.34 14.13 5.98
CA LEU A 140 -6.53 13.42 6.47
C LEU A 140 -6.15 12.12 7.18
N ARG A 141 -5.14 11.39 6.68
CA ARG A 141 -4.65 10.17 7.33
C ARG A 141 -3.98 10.48 8.66
N GLU A 142 -3.14 11.52 8.69
CA GLU A 142 -2.49 12.00 9.92
C GLU A 142 -3.52 12.50 10.94
N TYR A 143 -4.53 13.26 10.48
CA TYR A 143 -5.64 13.70 11.31
C TYR A 143 -6.43 12.52 11.90
N GLN A 144 -6.70 11.48 11.10
CA GLN A 144 -7.39 10.27 11.56
C GLN A 144 -6.57 9.45 12.57
N GLN A 145 -5.24 9.54 12.52
CA GLN A 145 -4.34 8.89 13.47
C GLN A 145 -4.16 9.67 14.77
N SER A 146 -4.46 10.97 14.79
CA SER A 146 -4.40 11.80 15.99
C SER A 146 -5.43 11.37 17.04
N GLU A 147 -5.02 11.35 18.30
CA GLU A 147 -5.90 11.12 19.47
C GLU A 147 -7.08 12.10 19.51
N ALA A 148 -6.92 13.32 18.97
CA ALA A 148 -7.99 14.29 18.85
C ALA A 148 -9.15 13.81 17.95
N TYR A 149 -8.88 13.01 16.93
CA TYR A 149 -9.92 12.43 16.06
C TYR A 149 -10.64 11.26 16.74
N LYS A 150 -9.92 10.39 17.46
CA LYS A 150 -10.51 9.28 18.22
C LYS A 150 -11.44 9.82 19.32
N MET A 151 -10.98 10.79 20.10
CA MET A 151 -11.76 11.43 21.18
C MET A 151 -13.00 12.19 20.65
N CYS A 152 -12.92 12.82 19.48
CA CYS A 152 -14.08 13.46 18.84
C CYS A 152 -15.03 12.47 18.19
N ALA A 153 -14.53 11.38 17.60
CA ALA A 153 -15.34 10.33 16.99
C ALA A 153 -16.15 9.56 18.05
N GLU A 154 -15.53 9.23 19.18
CA GLU A 154 -16.18 8.59 20.33
C GLU A 154 -17.26 9.49 20.93
N LYS A 155 -16.98 10.78 21.16
CA LYS A 155 -17.99 11.75 21.63
C LYS A 155 -19.16 11.92 20.66
N LEU A 156 -18.93 11.79 19.35
CA LEU A 156 -19.99 11.87 18.34
C LEU A 156 -20.83 10.59 18.28
N GLN A 157 -20.23 9.42 18.56
CA GLN A 157 -20.93 8.15 18.71
C GLN A 157 -21.74 8.10 20.01
N GLU A 158 -21.19 8.56 21.13
CA GLU A 158 -21.88 8.64 22.41
C GLU A 158 -23.11 9.57 22.34
N LYS A 159 -23.00 10.70 21.64
CA LYS A 159 -24.14 11.59 21.36
C LYS A 159 -25.19 11.00 20.41
N LYS A 160 -24.81 10.03 19.57
CA LYS A 160 -25.76 9.30 18.73
C LYS A 160 -26.44 8.18 19.51
N ALA A 161 -25.70 7.43 20.33
CA ALA A 161 -26.25 6.44 21.25
C ALA A 161 -27.23 7.06 22.26
N LYS A 162 -26.90 8.23 22.82
CA LYS A 162 -27.80 9.01 23.69
C LYS A 162 -29.01 9.62 22.97
N LYS A 163 -29.01 9.67 21.63
CA LYS A 163 -30.17 10.10 20.82
C LYS A 163 -31.03 8.94 20.33
N GLU A 164 -30.49 7.73 20.32
CA GLU A 164 -31.22 6.50 20.01
C GLU A 164 -31.90 5.90 21.26
N ASP A 165 -31.67 6.48 22.44
CA ASP A 165 -32.39 6.11 23.68
C ASP A 165 -33.17 7.27 24.33
N PRO A 166 -34.35 7.60 23.78
CA PRO A 166 -35.49 8.05 24.57
C PRO A 166 -36.62 7.00 24.51
N GLY A 167 -36.27 5.71 24.43
CA GLY A 167 -37.22 4.63 24.10
C GLY A 167 -37.39 3.55 25.16
N ALA A 168 -36.50 3.47 26.15
CA ALA A 168 -36.55 2.37 27.14
C ALA A 168 -37.51 2.60 28.33
N SER A 169 -38.33 3.66 28.33
CA SER A 169 -39.30 3.93 29.41
C SER A 169 -40.77 3.62 29.06
N ALA A 170 -41.10 3.22 27.84
CA ALA A 170 -42.50 3.10 27.40
C ALA A 170 -43.07 1.65 27.40
N MET A 171 -42.25 0.64 27.69
CA MET A 171 -42.66 -0.78 27.57
C MET A 171 -42.88 -1.52 28.89
N ASN A 172 -42.86 -0.82 30.04
CA ASN A 172 -43.12 -1.41 31.37
C ASN A 172 -44.48 -1.01 31.98
N THR A 173 -45.38 -0.38 31.24
CA THR A 173 -46.68 0.09 31.78
C THR A 173 -47.90 -0.74 31.35
N LEU A 174 -47.79 -1.71 30.44
CA LEU A 174 -48.98 -2.38 29.87
C LEU A 174 -49.19 -3.84 30.30
N LEU A 175 -48.66 -4.24 31.46
CA LEU A 175 -48.98 -5.52 32.09
C LEU A 175 -49.21 -5.37 33.60
N ASN A 176 -50.13 -4.48 34.01
CA ASN A 176 -50.75 -4.58 35.34
C ASN A 176 -52.07 -3.81 35.44
N GLY A 177 -53.18 -4.51 35.71
CA GLY A 177 -54.30 -3.98 36.51
C GLY A 177 -55.54 -3.42 35.79
N HIS A 178 -56.60 -4.22 35.80
CA HIS A 178 -58.02 -3.92 35.53
C HIS A 178 -58.59 -2.62 36.14
N LYS A 179 -59.46 -1.90 35.41
CA LYS A 179 -60.88 -1.62 35.78
C LYS A 179 -61.64 -0.77 34.74
N GLY A 180 -62.71 -1.36 34.20
CA GLY A 180 -64.05 -0.75 34.00
C GLY A 180 -64.23 0.41 33.02
N GLY A 181 -65.07 0.19 32.01
CA GLY A 181 -65.81 1.25 31.32
C GLY A 181 -65.86 1.07 29.80
N ASP A 182 -67.02 0.66 29.29
CA ASP A 182 -67.35 0.59 27.87
C ASP A 182 -67.07 1.91 27.15
N PHE A 183 -66.19 1.92 26.14
CA PHE A 183 -66.28 2.84 25.01
C PHE A 183 -65.59 2.27 23.77
N ASP A 184 -66.18 2.61 22.64
CA ASP A 184 -66.13 1.99 21.31
C ASP A 184 -64.73 1.93 20.64
N GLY A 185 -64.33 0.72 20.23
CA GLY A 185 -63.87 0.42 18.86
C GLY A 185 -62.85 1.32 18.14
N PHE A 186 -61.69 1.64 18.72
CA PHE A 186 -60.53 2.03 17.90
C PHE A 186 -59.23 1.45 18.47
N SER A 187 -58.75 0.38 17.83
CA SER A 187 -57.49 -0.28 18.16
C SER A 187 -56.31 0.66 17.92
N THR A 188 -55.69 1.13 18.99
CA THR A 188 -54.48 1.99 19.03
C THR A 188 -53.22 1.32 18.43
N PHE A 189 -53.32 0.14 17.82
CA PHE A 189 -52.17 -0.60 17.27
C PHE A 189 -52.39 -1.19 15.87
N ASP A 190 -53.31 -0.62 15.09
CA ASP A 190 -53.32 -0.84 13.64
C ASP A 190 -52.91 0.45 12.94
N VAL A 191 -51.65 0.53 12.49
CA VAL A 191 -51.31 1.41 11.38
C VAL A 191 -51.76 0.63 10.14
N PRO A 192 -52.83 1.03 9.44
CA PRO A 192 -53.31 0.28 8.29
C PRO A 192 -52.16 -0.01 7.33
N ILE A 193 -52.05 -1.25 6.86
CA ILE A 193 -51.08 -1.78 5.89
C ILE A 193 -50.97 -0.97 4.57
N PHE A 194 -51.79 0.07 4.40
CA PHE A 194 -51.80 1.00 3.28
C PHE A 194 -51.74 2.48 3.68
N THR A 195 -51.39 2.79 4.92
CA THR A 195 -51.04 4.17 5.29
C THR A 195 -49.78 4.60 4.56
N GLU A 196 -49.72 5.89 4.23
CA GLU A 196 -48.56 6.51 3.59
C GLU A 196 -47.27 6.26 4.40
N GLU A 197 -47.38 6.27 5.73
CA GLU A 197 -46.28 6.02 6.66
C GLU A 197 -45.75 4.57 6.60
N PHE A 198 -46.63 3.56 6.53
CA PHE A 198 -46.21 2.16 6.39
C PHE A 198 -45.50 1.92 5.05
N LEU A 199 -46.04 2.47 3.96
CA LEU A 199 -45.45 2.34 2.62
C LEU A 199 -44.08 3.01 2.54
N ASP A 200 -43.92 4.20 3.13
CA ASP A 200 -42.65 4.91 3.18
C ASP A 200 -41.60 4.19 4.03
N GLN A 201 -41.99 3.63 5.18
CA GLN A 201 -41.10 2.80 6.00
C GLN A 201 -40.66 1.54 5.26
N ASN A 202 -41.59 0.87 4.57
CA ASN A 202 -41.26 -0.33 3.79
C ASN A 202 -40.32 0.00 2.62
N LYS A 203 -40.57 1.11 1.92
CA LYS A 203 -39.70 1.61 0.86
C LYS A 203 -38.31 2.00 1.37
N ALA A 204 -38.21 2.60 2.54
CA ALA A 204 -36.95 2.93 3.19
C ALA A 204 -36.17 1.65 3.58
N ARG A 205 -36.86 0.66 4.15
CA ARG A 205 -36.28 -0.66 4.48
C ARG A 205 -35.77 -1.38 3.23
N GLU A 206 -36.56 -1.42 2.16
CA GLU A 206 -36.17 -1.99 0.86
C GLU A 206 -34.96 -1.27 0.25
N ALA A 207 -34.92 0.07 0.34
CA ALA A 207 -33.78 0.86 -0.12
C ALA A 207 -32.51 0.53 0.69
N GLU A 208 -32.64 0.36 2.00
CA GLU A 208 -31.53 -0.01 2.87
C GLU A 208 -31.03 -1.42 2.60
N LEU A 209 -31.92 -2.41 2.42
CA LEU A 209 -31.55 -3.77 2.03
C LEU A 209 -30.79 -3.79 0.69
N ARG A 210 -31.23 -3.02 -0.30
CA ARG A 210 -30.50 -2.88 -1.57
C ARG A 210 -29.12 -2.24 -1.37
N ARG A 211 -29.02 -1.24 -0.51
CA ARG A 211 -27.74 -0.59 -0.18
C ARG A 211 -26.78 -1.57 0.48
N LEU A 212 -27.26 -2.36 1.44
CA LEU A 212 -26.49 -3.38 2.15
C LEU A 212 -26.02 -4.48 1.19
N ARG A 213 -26.91 -5.00 0.34
CA ARG A 213 -26.54 -5.99 -0.70
C ARG A 213 -25.43 -5.46 -1.61
N LYS A 214 -25.55 -4.21 -2.08
CA LYS A 214 -24.51 -3.58 -2.91
C LYS A 214 -23.18 -3.43 -2.17
N MET A 215 -23.21 -3.10 -0.88
CA MET A 215 -22.00 -3.02 -0.06
C MET A 215 -21.36 -4.39 0.17
N ASN A 216 -22.15 -5.43 0.44
CA ASN A 216 -21.63 -6.78 0.59
C ASN A 216 -20.92 -7.26 -0.67
N VAL A 217 -21.54 -7.07 -1.85
CA VAL A 217 -20.89 -7.41 -3.13
C VAL A 217 -19.57 -6.65 -3.30
N ALA A 218 -19.53 -5.35 -2.97
CA ALA A 218 -18.29 -4.59 -3.06
C ALA A 218 -17.21 -5.08 -2.07
N PHE A 219 -17.59 -5.50 -0.87
CA PHE A 219 -16.66 -6.10 0.09
C PHE A 219 -16.18 -7.48 -0.35
N GLU A 220 -17.05 -8.30 -0.92
CA GLU A 220 -16.70 -9.61 -1.50
C GLU A 220 -15.70 -9.44 -2.64
N GLU A 221 -15.92 -8.47 -3.54
CA GLU A 221 -14.98 -8.12 -4.61
C GLU A 221 -13.61 -7.67 -4.06
N GLN A 222 -13.60 -6.81 -3.04
CA GLN A 222 -12.36 -6.37 -2.39
C GLN A 222 -11.62 -7.54 -1.73
N ASN A 223 -12.33 -8.41 -1.02
CA ASN A 223 -11.76 -9.60 -0.40
C ASN A 223 -11.17 -10.54 -1.45
N ALA A 224 -11.84 -10.72 -2.60
CA ALA A 224 -11.32 -11.54 -3.70
C ALA A 224 -10.05 -10.94 -4.32
N VAL A 225 -9.95 -9.61 -4.44
CA VAL A 225 -8.72 -8.94 -4.89
C VAL A 225 -7.58 -9.16 -3.89
N LEU A 226 -7.85 -8.97 -2.59
CA LEU A 226 -6.85 -9.17 -1.54
C LEU A 226 -6.37 -10.61 -1.49
N GLN A 227 -7.28 -11.59 -1.59
CA GLN A 227 -6.93 -13.01 -1.64
C GLN A 227 -6.00 -13.33 -2.81
N ARG A 228 -6.29 -12.81 -4.01
CA ARG A 228 -5.40 -12.96 -5.17
C ARG A 228 -4.03 -12.35 -4.94
N HIS A 229 -3.96 -11.16 -4.34
CA HIS A 229 -2.68 -10.52 -4.04
C HIS A 229 -1.88 -11.34 -3.02
N THR A 230 -2.52 -11.80 -1.94
CA THR A 230 -1.90 -12.69 -0.95
C THR A 230 -1.38 -13.97 -1.59
N GLN A 231 -2.17 -14.62 -2.46
CA GLN A 231 -1.73 -15.81 -3.20
C GLN A 231 -0.51 -15.52 -4.08
N SER A 232 -0.53 -14.42 -4.83
CA SER A 232 0.60 -14.00 -5.67
C SER A 232 1.87 -13.78 -4.84
N MET A 233 1.74 -13.12 -3.69
CA MET A 233 2.86 -12.86 -2.78
C MET A 233 3.39 -14.16 -2.18
N SER A 234 2.50 -15.07 -1.75
CA SER A 234 2.88 -16.39 -1.23
C SER A 234 3.62 -17.22 -2.28
N SER A 235 3.14 -17.26 -3.53
CA SER A 235 3.85 -17.95 -4.61
C SER A 235 5.20 -17.32 -4.93
N ALA A 236 5.32 -15.98 -4.87
CA ALA A 236 6.60 -15.30 -5.05
C ALA A 236 7.59 -15.65 -3.92
N ARG A 237 7.11 -15.69 -2.67
CA ARG A 237 7.88 -16.11 -1.51
C ARG A 237 8.40 -17.54 -1.67
N GLU A 238 7.53 -18.47 -2.06
CA GLU A 238 7.92 -19.87 -2.24
C GLU A 238 9.01 -20.04 -3.30
N ARG A 239 8.93 -19.30 -4.42
CA ARG A 239 9.99 -19.31 -5.44
C ARG A 239 11.32 -18.79 -4.88
N LEU A 240 11.28 -17.71 -4.09
CA LEU A 240 12.49 -17.18 -3.47
C LEU A 240 13.09 -18.16 -2.46
N GLU A 241 12.26 -18.83 -1.66
CA GLU A 241 12.71 -19.87 -0.73
C GLU A 241 13.37 -21.05 -1.47
N GLN A 242 12.81 -21.45 -2.62
CA GLN A 242 13.42 -22.49 -3.47
C GLN A 242 14.77 -22.05 -4.08
N GLU A 243 14.87 -20.80 -4.52
CA GLU A 243 16.12 -20.26 -5.07
C GLU A 243 17.21 -20.18 -4.00
N VAL A 244 16.86 -19.70 -2.80
CA VAL A 244 17.77 -19.69 -1.64
C VAL A 244 18.24 -21.11 -1.33
N ALA A 245 17.34 -22.09 -1.24
CA ALA A 245 17.70 -23.48 -1.00
C ALA A 245 18.57 -24.09 -2.12
N ARG A 246 18.45 -23.62 -3.36
CA ARG A 246 19.30 -24.04 -4.49
C ARG A 246 20.71 -23.46 -4.36
N GLU A 247 20.82 -22.18 -4.06
CA GLU A 247 22.10 -21.49 -3.88
C GLU A 247 22.84 -21.96 -2.62
N GLU A 248 22.13 -22.28 -1.54
CA GLU A 248 22.71 -22.91 -0.35
C GLU A 248 23.33 -24.27 -0.68
N ARG A 249 22.61 -25.12 -1.43
CA ARG A 249 23.14 -26.41 -1.88
C ARG A 249 24.37 -26.24 -2.78
N ARG A 250 24.34 -25.28 -3.70
CA ARG A 250 25.49 -24.97 -4.58
C ARG A 250 26.69 -24.51 -3.76
N THR A 251 26.48 -23.60 -2.81
CA THR A 251 27.52 -23.07 -1.93
C THR A 251 28.12 -24.20 -1.09
N LEU A 252 27.29 -25.07 -0.53
CA LEU A 252 27.75 -26.22 0.25
C LEU A 252 28.58 -27.19 -0.61
N ALA A 253 28.16 -27.47 -1.85
CA ALA A 253 28.92 -28.32 -2.78
C ALA A 253 30.29 -27.71 -3.10
N LEU A 254 30.36 -26.41 -3.41
CA LEU A 254 31.62 -25.70 -3.65
C LEU A 254 32.53 -25.70 -2.41
N GLN A 255 31.98 -25.51 -1.22
CA GLN A 255 32.73 -25.61 0.03
C GLN A 255 33.29 -27.02 0.27
N GLN A 256 32.53 -28.06 -0.08
CA GLN A 256 33.01 -29.45 0.00
C GLN A 256 34.13 -29.71 -1.00
N GLN A 257 33.98 -29.26 -2.25
CA GLN A 257 35.05 -29.37 -3.26
C GLN A 257 36.32 -28.64 -2.83
N LEU A 258 36.19 -27.40 -2.34
CA LEU A 258 37.33 -26.64 -1.81
C LEU A 258 37.99 -27.38 -0.64
N ARG A 259 37.21 -27.94 0.29
CA ARG A 259 37.75 -28.72 1.42
C ARG A 259 38.49 -29.96 0.93
N ALA A 260 37.94 -30.69 -0.05
CA ALA A 260 38.58 -31.87 -0.62
C ALA A 260 39.94 -31.51 -1.26
N VAL A 261 39.99 -30.47 -2.09
CA VAL A 261 41.23 -29.99 -2.71
C VAL A 261 42.24 -29.56 -1.65
N ARG A 262 41.82 -28.83 -0.61
CA ARG A 262 42.70 -28.43 0.50
C ARG A 262 43.25 -29.64 1.27
N GLN A 263 42.44 -30.66 1.50
CA GLN A 263 42.88 -31.91 2.14
C GLN A 263 43.89 -32.65 1.28
N ALA A 264 43.64 -32.79 -0.01
CA ALA A 264 44.56 -33.41 -0.96
C ALA A 264 45.90 -32.67 -1.01
N LEU A 265 45.87 -31.34 -1.17
CA LEU A 265 47.08 -30.50 -1.13
C LEU A 265 47.84 -30.66 0.20
N THR A 266 47.14 -30.61 1.33
CA THR A 266 47.78 -30.76 2.64
C THR A 266 48.46 -32.13 2.77
N ALA A 267 47.80 -33.20 2.32
CA ALA A 267 48.33 -34.57 2.38
C ALA A 267 49.53 -34.76 1.44
N SER A 268 49.44 -34.35 0.18
CA SER A 268 50.51 -34.55 -0.80
C SER A 268 51.77 -33.74 -0.47
N PHE A 269 51.61 -32.53 0.07
CA PHE A 269 52.73 -31.67 0.47
C PHE A 269 53.23 -31.95 1.91
N ALA A 270 52.61 -32.85 2.67
CA ALA A 270 53.06 -33.20 4.02
C ALA A 270 54.51 -33.74 4.06
N SER A 271 54.96 -34.36 2.96
CA SER A 271 56.32 -34.88 2.80
C SER A 271 57.37 -33.84 2.36
N LEU A 272 56.94 -32.60 2.06
CA LEU A 272 57.78 -31.53 1.55
C LEU A 272 57.85 -30.37 2.55
N PRO A 273 58.81 -30.36 3.48
CA PRO A 273 59.00 -29.21 4.35
C PRO A 273 59.54 -28.01 3.57
N VAL A 274 59.16 -26.80 3.98
CA VAL A 274 59.68 -25.56 3.37
C VAL A 274 61.21 -25.47 3.61
N PRO A 275 62.02 -25.20 2.56
CA PRO A 275 63.47 -25.01 2.71
C PRO A 275 63.82 -23.95 3.76
N GLY A 276 64.71 -24.29 4.69
CA GLY A 276 65.20 -23.40 5.75
C GLY A 276 64.33 -23.33 7.01
N THR A 277 63.03 -23.60 6.93
CA THR A 277 62.13 -23.56 8.12
C THR A 277 61.65 -24.92 8.58
N GLY A 278 61.64 -25.96 7.73
CA GLY A 278 61.20 -27.31 8.12
C GLY A 278 59.67 -27.45 8.30
N GLU A 279 58.92 -26.36 8.17
CA GLU A 279 57.46 -26.33 8.33
C GLU A 279 56.74 -27.16 7.26
N THR A 280 55.74 -27.93 7.68
CA THR A 280 54.84 -28.71 6.83
C THR A 280 53.42 -28.12 6.83
N PRO A 281 52.62 -28.33 5.77
CA PRO A 281 51.29 -27.74 5.68
C PRO A 281 50.29 -28.41 6.62
N THR A 282 49.36 -27.61 7.14
CA THR A 282 48.13 -28.07 7.80
C THR A 282 46.92 -27.40 7.15
N LEU A 283 45.70 -27.89 7.40
CA LEU A 283 44.48 -27.36 6.76
C LEU A 283 44.26 -25.86 6.97
N SER A 284 44.70 -25.31 8.10
CA SER A 284 44.60 -23.88 8.44
C SER A 284 45.82 -23.07 8.00
N THR A 285 46.98 -23.70 7.81
CA THR A 285 48.24 -23.03 7.44
C THR A 285 48.62 -23.20 5.97
N LEU A 286 47.86 -23.97 5.19
CA LEU A 286 48.16 -24.32 3.81
C LEU A 286 48.49 -23.09 2.95
N ASP A 287 47.68 -22.03 3.02
CA ASP A 287 47.87 -20.84 2.17
C ASP A 287 49.19 -20.13 2.50
N PHE A 288 49.55 -20.05 3.79
CA PHE A 288 50.81 -19.47 4.25
C PHE A 288 52.01 -20.35 3.91
N TYR A 289 51.86 -21.67 4.05
CA TYR A 289 52.86 -22.65 3.61
C TYR A 289 53.15 -22.51 2.11
N MET A 290 52.12 -22.45 1.27
CA MET A 290 52.27 -22.32 -0.19
C MET A 290 52.96 -21.00 -0.56
N ALA A 291 52.62 -19.90 0.11
CA ALA A 291 53.29 -18.62 -0.09
C ALA A 291 54.77 -18.65 0.33
N LYS A 292 55.08 -19.27 1.47
CA LYS A 292 56.47 -19.46 1.94
C LYS A 292 57.27 -20.35 0.99
N LEU A 293 56.69 -21.46 0.54
CA LEU A 293 57.32 -22.39 -0.39
C LEU A 293 57.62 -21.70 -1.72
N HIS A 294 56.66 -20.94 -2.27
CA HIS A 294 56.85 -20.14 -3.48
C HIS A 294 57.99 -19.13 -3.30
N GLY A 295 57.96 -18.34 -2.23
CA GLY A 295 59.01 -17.37 -1.96
C GLY A 295 60.39 -17.99 -1.69
N ALA A 296 60.47 -19.22 -1.18
CA ALA A 296 61.73 -19.95 -1.04
C ALA A 296 62.31 -20.35 -2.41
N ILE A 297 61.45 -20.82 -3.31
CA ILE A 297 61.83 -21.20 -4.68
C ILE A 297 62.26 -19.98 -5.50
N GLU A 298 61.56 -18.84 -5.36
CA GLU A 298 61.89 -17.61 -6.10
C GLU A 298 63.25 -17.02 -5.72
N ARG A 299 63.70 -17.18 -4.47
CA ARG A 299 64.99 -16.63 -4.00
C ARG A 299 66.19 -17.33 -4.63
N ASP A 300 66.09 -18.64 -4.87
CA ASP A 300 67.17 -19.40 -5.52
C ASP A 300 66.58 -20.55 -6.36
N PRO A 301 66.19 -20.28 -7.63
CA PRO A 301 65.55 -21.27 -8.48
C PRO A 301 66.49 -22.41 -8.90
N LEU A 302 67.78 -22.12 -9.05
CA LEU A 302 68.78 -23.07 -9.52
C LEU A 302 69.10 -24.12 -8.45
N GLN A 303 69.13 -23.74 -7.18
CA GLN A 303 69.30 -24.70 -6.09
C GLN A 303 68.08 -25.60 -5.86
N HIS A 304 66.88 -25.10 -6.15
CA HIS A 304 65.63 -25.81 -5.89
C HIS A 304 65.05 -26.54 -7.11
N GLU A 305 65.83 -26.79 -8.17
CA GLU A 305 65.34 -27.42 -9.41
C GLU A 305 64.65 -28.78 -9.17
N LYS A 306 65.26 -29.66 -8.35
CA LYS A 306 64.67 -30.96 -7.99
C LYS A 306 63.35 -30.81 -7.21
N LEU A 307 63.27 -29.81 -6.34
CA LEU A 307 62.06 -29.50 -5.58
C LEU A 307 60.95 -29.02 -6.51
N ILE A 308 61.28 -28.17 -7.50
CA ILE A 308 60.32 -27.68 -8.50
C ILE A 308 59.74 -28.84 -9.32
N VAL A 309 60.58 -29.80 -9.76
CA VAL A 309 60.10 -30.99 -10.48
C VAL A 309 59.13 -31.79 -9.61
N ARG A 310 59.48 -32.02 -8.34
CA ARG A 310 58.62 -32.76 -7.41
C ARG A 310 57.29 -32.06 -7.14
N ILE A 311 57.29 -30.74 -7.02
CA ILE A 311 56.06 -29.94 -6.85
C ILE A 311 55.18 -30.06 -8.10
N LYS A 312 55.76 -29.99 -9.30
CA LYS A 312 55.01 -30.17 -10.56
C LYS A 312 54.35 -31.55 -10.66
N GLU A 313 55.06 -32.61 -10.26
CA GLU A 313 54.50 -33.97 -10.21
C GLU A 313 53.29 -34.04 -9.27
N ILE A 314 53.43 -33.51 -8.04
CA ILE A 314 52.35 -33.50 -7.05
C ILE A 314 51.14 -32.72 -7.56
N LEU A 315 51.35 -31.53 -8.11
CA LEU A 315 50.27 -30.70 -8.65
C LEU A 315 49.58 -31.38 -9.84
N SER A 316 50.35 -32.03 -10.72
CA SER A 316 49.80 -32.80 -11.83
C SER A 316 48.90 -33.92 -11.34
N GLN A 317 49.30 -34.62 -10.28
CA GLN A 317 48.51 -35.73 -9.72
C GLN A 317 47.21 -35.24 -9.08
N ILE A 318 47.27 -34.15 -8.29
CA ILE A 318 46.08 -33.56 -7.67
C ILE A 318 45.11 -33.02 -8.73
N ALA A 319 45.63 -32.41 -9.80
CA ALA A 319 44.82 -31.93 -10.91
C ALA A 319 44.07 -33.07 -11.62
N SER A 320 44.69 -34.24 -11.79
CA SER A 320 44.01 -35.41 -12.36
C SER A 320 42.98 -36.07 -11.44
N GLU A 321 43.10 -35.91 -10.12
CA GLU A 321 42.20 -36.57 -9.15
C GLU A 321 41.01 -35.69 -8.73
N HIS A 322 41.12 -34.36 -8.84
CA HIS A 322 40.16 -33.42 -8.25
C HIS A 322 39.62 -32.33 -9.19
N LEU A 323 40.11 -32.23 -10.43
CA LEU A 323 39.66 -31.25 -11.43
C LEU A 323 38.83 -31.92 -12.53
#